data_AF-A0A976JN47-F1
#
_entry.id   AF-A0A976JN47-F1
#
_cell.length_a   1.000
_cell.length_b   1.000
_cell.length_c   1.000
_cell.angle_alpha   90.00
_cell.angle_beta   90.00
_cell.angle_gamma   90.00
#
_symmetry.space_group_name_H-M   'P 1'
#
loop_
_entity.id
_entity.type
_entity.pdbx_description
1 polymer ?
#
loop_
_entity_poly.entity_id
_entity_poly.type
_entity_poly.pdbx_seq_one_letter_code
_entity_poly.pdbx_strand_id
1 'polypeptide(L)'
;MKLSDYLDKKLKLQREKEKEESLHRNYCLSCLRSKNACLCSHLKPFETKFEIVILMHPKEAKKQTVGTGRYTHLSLKNSRIIVGENFDENKEVQSLLRDETFFPFLLYPG
;
A
#
# COMPACT_ATOMS: atom_id res chain seq x y z
N MET A 1 -48.70 11.88 -13.54
CA MET A 1 -47.64 10.86 -13.43
C MET A 1 -48.15 9.80 -12.46
N LYS A 2 -48.28 8.51 -12.86
CA LYS A 2 -48.87 7.50 -11.98
C LYS A 2 -47.86 7.13 -10.89
N LEU A 3 -48.35 6.86 -9.67
CA LEU A 3 -47.52 6.49 -8.52
C LEU A 3 -46.68 5.22 -8.79
N SER A 4 -47.21 4.30 -9.60
CA SER A 4 -46.50 3.13 -10.13
C SER A 4 -45.20 3.51 -10.86
N ASP A 5 -45.30 4.47 -11.79
CA ASP A 5 -44.20 4.88 -12.64
C ASP A 5 -43.08 5.56 -11.83
N TYR A 6 -43.45 6.24 -10.73
CA TYR A 6 -42.50 6.83 -9.78
C TYR A 6 -41.75 5.76 -8.97
N LEU A 7 -42.46 4.75 -8.47
CA LEU A 7 -41.87 3.65 -7.69
C LEU A 7 -40.91 2.80 -8.54
N ASP A 8 -41.28 2.50 -9.78
CA ASP A 8 -40.42 1.76 -10.72
C ASP A 8 -39.15 2.54 -11.07
N LYS A 9 -39.27 3.86 -11.25
CA LYS A 9 -38.12 4.74 -11.49
C LYS A 9 -37.19 4.81 -10.27
N LYS A 10 -37.77 4.84 -9.06
CA LYS A 10 -37.01 4.82 -7.79
C LYS A 10 -36.27 3.50 -7.59
N LEU A 11 -36.91 2.36 -7.91
CA LEU A 11 -36.30 1.03 -7.86
C LEU A 11 -35.16 0.88 -8.87
N LYS A 12 -35.29 1.42 -10.09
CA LYS A 12 -34.20 1.46 -11.06
C LYS A 12 -33.01 2.28 -10.56
N LEU A 13 -33.25 3.47 -10.03
CA LEU A 13 -32.21 4.34 -9.46
C LEU A 13 -31.50 3.68 -8.26
N GLN A 14 -32.24 2.95 -7.43
CA GLN A 14 -31.65 2.18 -6.32
C GLN A 14 -30.77 1.05 -6.83
N ARG A 15 -31.23 0.28 -7.82
CA ARG A 15 -30.45 -0.81 -8.44
C ARG A 15 -29.22 -0.31 -9.18
N GLU A 16 -29.30 0.86 -9.82
CA GLU A 16 -28.17 1.52 -10.50
C GLU A 16 -27.12 2.01 -9.48
N LYS A 17 -27.56 2.60 -8.37
CA LYS A 17 -26.68 2.97 -7.23
C LYS A 17 -26.00 1.76 -6.59
N GLU A 18 -26.75 0.70 -6.33
CA GLU A 18 -26.19 -0.56 -5.79
C GLU A 18 -25.17 -1.18 -6.76
N LYS A 19 -25.42 -1.08 -8.08
CA LYS A 19 -24.46 -1.47 -9.12
C LYS A 19 -23.21 -0.60 -9.11
N GLU A 20 -23.34 0.72 -9.03
CA GLU A 20 -22.21 1.66 -8.93
C GLU A 20 -21.37 1.45 -7.67
N GLU A 21 -21.99 1.22 -6.50
CA GLU A 21 -21.29 0.90 -5.26
C GLU A 21 -20.55 -0.44 -5.34
N SER A 22 -21.10 -1.43 -6.05
CA SER A 22 -20.40 -2.70 -6.30
C SER A 22 -19.19 -2.58 -7.24
N LEU A 23 -19.18 -1.55 -8.11
CA LEU A 23 -18.11 -1.24 -9.08
C LEU A 23 -16.95 -0.45 -8.45
N HIS A 24 -17.19 0.24 -7.33
CA HIS A 24 -16.14 0.86 -6.51
C HIS A 24 -15.36 -0.22 -5.74
N ARG A 25 -14.47 -0.87 -6.49
CA ARG A 25 -13.61 -1.97 -6.07
C ARG A 25 -13.14 -1.83 -4.62
N ASN A 26 -13.53 -2.83 -3.84
CA ASN A 26 -13.14 -3.08 -2.47
C ASN A 26 -11.61 -3.26 -2.32
N TYR A 27 -10.83 -2.18 -2.37
CA TYR A 27 -9.40 -2.20 -2.07
C TYR A 27 -9.15 -1.82 -0.60
N CYS A 28 -8.16 -2.44 0.02
CA CYS A 28 -7.63 -2.04 1.31
C CYS A 28 -6.79 -0.77 1.12
N LEU A 29 -7.05 0.30 1.88
CA LEU A 29 -6.28 1.55 1.78
C LEU A 29 -4.85 1.38 2.30
N SER A 30 -4.61 0.44 3.21
CA SER A 30 -3.30 0.18 3.80
C SER A 30 -2.35 -0.56 2.87
N CYS A 31 -2.80 -1.66 2.24
CA CYS A 31 -1.96 -2.49 1.35
C CYS A 31 -2.29 -2.38 -0.14
N LEU A 32 -3.37 -1.65 -0.51
CA LEU A 32 -3.87 -1.47 -1.89
C LEU A 32 -4.26 -2.77 -2.61
N ARG A 33 -4.40 -3.89 -1.88
CA ARG A 33 -4.94 -5.15 -2.43
C ARG A 33 -6.45 -5.19 -2.35
N SER A 34 -7.08 -6.00 -3.19
CA SER A 34 -8.50 -6.33 -3.04
C SER A 34 -8.76 -6.89 -1.64
N LYS A 35 -9.90 -6.58 -1.01
CA LYS A 35 -10.26 -7.06 0.34
C LYS A 35 -10.08 -8.58 0.48
N ASN A 36 -10.45 -9.37 -0.53
CA ASN A 36 -10.31 -10.83 -0.53
C ASN A 36 -8.87 -11.34 -0.45
N ALA A 37 -7.90 -10.54 -0.92
CA ALA A 37 -6.48 -10.89 -0.92
C ALA A 37 -5.68 -10.05 0.09
N CYS A 38 -6.38 -9.31 0.96
CA CYS A 38 -5.76 -8.47 1.96
C CYS A 38 -5.33 -9.34 3.15
N LEU A 39 -4.06 -9.24 3.52
CA LEU A 39 -3.50 -9.91 4.71
C LEU A 39 -3.25 -8.97 5.89
N CYS A 40 -3.68 -7.70 5.81
CA CYS A 40 -3.40 -6.70 6.84
C CYS A 40 -3.88 -7.11 8.24
N SER A 41 -5.02 -7.82 8.34
CA SER A 41 -5.56 -8.32 9.61
C SER A 41 -4.65 -9.35 10.30
N HIS A 42 -3.76 -10.01 9.55
CA HIS A 42 -2.85 -11.02 10.06
C HIS A 42 -1.46 -10.47 10.37
N LEU A 43 -1.18 -9.21 10.00
CA LEU A 43 0.10 -8.59 10.31
C LEU A 43 0.16 -8.28 11.81
N LYS A 44 1.32 -8.58 12.40
CA LYS A 44 1.63 -8.22 13.78
C LYS A 44 2.79 -7.24 13.77
N PRO A 45 2.52 -5.92 13.88
CA PRO A 45 3.57 -4.92 13.89
C PRO A 45 4.49 -5.12 15.10
N PHE A 46 5.80 -5.08 14.87
CA PHE A 46 6.82 -5.21 15.91
C PHE A 46 7.91 -4.15 15.75
N GLU A 47 8.63 -3.92 16.85
CA GLU A 47 9.73 -2.95 16.92
C GLU A 47 11.06 -3.66 16.77
N THR A 48 11.98 -2.99 16.09
CA THR A 48 13.36 -3.44 15.89
C THR A 48 14.30 -2.45 16.53
N LYS A 49 15.45 -2.95 17.02
CA LYS A 49 16.52 -2.08 17.56
C LYS A 49 17.23 -1.28 16.48
N PHE A 50 17.17 -1.75 15.24
CA PHE A 50 17.74 -1.12 14.06
C PHE A 50 16.64 -0.53 13.19
N GLU A 51 16.95 0.56 12.50
CA GLU A 51 16.08 1.15 11.50
C GLU A 51 16.22 0.38 10.17
N ILE A 52 15.10 0.09 9.53
CA ILE A 52 15.08 -0.70 8.28
C ILE A 52 14.64 0.19 7.12
N VAL A 53 15.51 0.35 6.14
CA VAL A 53 15.21 1.13 4.93
C VAL A 53 15.00 0.18 3.76
N ILE A 54 13.81 0.20 3.19
CA ILE A 54 13.40 -0.62 2.05
C ILE A 54 13.51 0.23 0.79
N LEU A 55 14.53 -0.03 -0.02
CA LEU A 55 14.69 0.58 -1.33
C LEU A 55 13.83 -0.19 -2.34
N MET A 56 12.81 0.45 -2.89
CA MET A 56 11.82 -0.21 -3.75
C MET A 56 11.78 0.43 -5.14
N HIS A 57 11.80 -0.40 -6.19
CA HIS A 57 11.71 0.10 -7.56
C HIS A 57 10.28 0.62 -7.88
N PRO A 58 10.10 1.71 -8.66
CA PRO A 58 8.78 2.27 -8.98
C PRO A 58 7.83 1.28 -9.66
N LYS A 59 8.37 0.36 -10.49
CA LYS A 59 7.57 -0.74 -11.08
C LYS A 59 7.06 -1.71 -10.01
N GLU A 60 7.85 -2.00 -8.98
CA GLU A 60 7.40 -2.82 -7.86
C GLU A 60 6.30 -2.11 -7.07
N ALA A 61 6.54 -0.86 -6.69
CA ALA A 61 5.59 -0.05 -5.94
C ALA A 61 4.21 0.10 -6.63
N LYS A 62 4.18 0.18 -7.97
CA LYS A 62 2.97 0.49 -8.75
C LYS A 62 2.34 -0.71 -9.46
N LYS A 63 3.15 -1.66 -9.94
CA LYS A 63 2.69 -2.73 -10.85
C LYS A 63 2.73 -4.11 -10.21
N GLN A 64 3.48 -4.30 -9.13
CA GLN A 64 3.57 -5.61 -8.51
C GLN A 64 2.42 -5.83 -7.52
N THR A 65 1.72 -6.93 -7.71
CA THR A 65 0.63 -7.37 -6.82
C THR A 65 1.17 -8.05 -5.56
N VAL A 66 2.42 -8.54 -5.63
CA VAL A 66 3.17 -9.12 -4.53
C VAL A 66 3.75 -7.98 -3.69
N GLY A 67 2.95 -7.45 -2.76
CA GLY A 67 3.30 -6.31 -1.91
C GLY A 67 4.27 -6.63 -0.77
N THR A 68 5.28 -7.48 -0.98
CA THR A 68 6.19 -7.91 0.10
C THR A 68 6.86 -6.73 0.76
N GLY A 69 7.43 -5.78 0.02
CA GLY A 69 8.01 -4.56 0.59
C GLY A 69 7.02 -3.77 1.46
N ARG A 70 5.76 -3.65 1.02
CA ARG A 70 4.70 -2.95 1.76
C ARG A 70 4.24 -3.73 3.00
N TYR A 71 4.16 -5.05 2.93
CA TYR A 71 3.85 -5.90 4.08
C TYR A 71 4.98 -5.90 5.13
N THR A 72 6.22 -5.94 4.66
CA THR A 72 7.41 -5.79 5.50
C THR A 72 7.36 -4.44 6.24
N HIS A 73 7.09 -3.35 5.53
CA HIS A 73 6.92 -2.03 6.16
C HIS A 73 5.76 -1.97 7.16
N LEU A 74 4.60 -2.53 6.81
CA LEU A 74 3.45 -2.59 7.73
C LEU A 74 3.71 -3.46 8.98
N SER A 75 4.66 -4.39 8.91
CA SER A 75 5.04 -5.26 10.04
C SER A 75 6.16 -4.64 10.89
N LEU A 76 7.01 -3.81 10.30
CA LEU A 76 8.17 -3.21 10.97
C LEU A 76 7.88 -1.75 11.31
N LYS A 77 7.63 -1.46 12.58
CA LYS A 77 7.32 -0.10 13.03
C LYS A 77 8.43 0.91 12.75
N ASN A 78 9.68 0.46 12.80
CA ASN A 78 10.88 1.30 12.59
C ASN A 78 11.42 1.12 11.17
N SER A 79 10.55 1.17 10.17
CA SER A 79 10.95 1.02 8.77
C SER A 79 10.50 2.17 7.88
N ARG A 80 11.28 2.42 6.83
CA ARG A 80 10.99 3.41 5.78
C ARG A 80 10.98 2.73 4.42
N ILE A 81 10.15 3.22 3.52
CA ILE A 81 10.17 2.84 2.11
C ILE A 81 10.64 4.04 1.30
N ILE A 82 11.72 3.86 0.54
CA ILE A 82 12.21 4.87 -0.41
C ILE A 82 12.04 4.30 -1.81
N VAL A 83 11.24 4.97 -2.65
CA VAL A 83 10.94 4.49 -4.00
C VAL A 83 11.82 5.19 -5.02
N GLY A 84 12.57 4.43 -5.81
CA GLY A 84 13.53 4.97 -6.79
C GLY A 84 14.11 3.91 -7.71
N GLU A 85 14.62 4.35 -8.86
CA GLU A 85 15.30 3.47 -9.83
C GLU A 85 16.83 3.50 -9.61
N ASN A 86 17.39 4.68 -9.35
CA ASN A 86 18.75 4.87 -8.87
C ASN A 86 18.71 5.68 -7.55
N PHE A 87 19.57 5.31 -6.59
CA PHE A 87 19.69 5.93 -5.28
C PHE A 87 21.01 6.69 -5.06
N ASP A 88 21.93 6.70 -6.03
CA ASP A 88 23.24 7.36 -5.93
C ASP A 88 23.11 8.84 -5.52
N GLU A 89 22.17 9.55 -6.14
CA GLU A 89 21.91 10.98 -5.85
C GLU A 89 20.64 11.20 -5.03
N ASN A 90 20.05 10.13 -4.48
CA ASN A 90 18.82 10.27 -3.70
C ASN A 90 19.12 10.95 -2.36
N LYS A 91 18.59 12.16 -2.16
CA LYS A 91 18.86 12.98 -0.98
C LYS A 91 18.51 12.29 0.34
N GLU A 92 17.42 11.52 0.38
CA GLU A 92 16.99 10.81 1.58
C GLU A 92 17.97 9.69 1.91
N VAL A 93 18.32 8.84 0.94
CA VAL A 93 19.33 7.79 1.12
C VAL A 93 20.69 8.38 1.51
N GLN A 94 21.14 9.42 0.82
CA GLN A 94 22.41 10.08 1.09
C GLN A 94 22.45 10.70 2.49
N SER A 95 21.33 11.25 3.00
CA SER A 95 21.26 11.76 4.37
C SER A 95 21.43 10.64 5.40
N LEU A 96 20.79 9.49 5.19
CA LEU A 96 20.89 8.33 6.09
C LEU A 96 22.29 7.72 6.10
N LEU A 97 22.97 7.69 4.94
CA LEU A 97 24.33 7.17 4.83
C LEU A 97 25.39 8.09 5.44
N ARG A 98 25.14 9.40 5.51
CA ARG A 98 26.08 10.41 6.04
C ARG A 98 25.86 10.73 7.51
N ASP A 99 24.75 10.29 8.08
CA ASP A 99 24.44 10.49 9.48
C ASP A 99 25.35 9.61 10.35
N GLU A 100 26.22 10.26 11.13
CA GLU A 100 27.22 9.60 11.98
C GLU A 100 26.59 8.79 13.13
N THR A 101 25.29 8.96 13.39
CA THR A 101 24.57 8.16 14.39
C THR A 101 24.20 6.76 13.88
N PHE A 102 24.23 6.54 12.56
CA PHE A 102 23.93 5.26 11.94
C PHE A 102 25.19 4.55 11.46
N PHE A 103 25.17 3.22 11.58
CA PHE A 103 26.14 2.34 10.92
C PHE A 103 25.41 1.55 9.83
N PRO A 104 25.41 2.03 8.57
CA PRO A 104 24.56 1.49 7.53
C PRO A 104 25.08 0.14 7.01
N PHE A 105 24.16 -0.83 6.85
CA PHE A 105 24.42 -2.11 6.22
C PHE A 105 23.49 -2.30 5.02
N LEU A 106 24.04 -2.83 3.93
CA LEU A 106 23.26 -3.22 2.76
C LEU A 106 22.90 -4.70 2.86
N LEU A 107 21.60 -5.00 2.98
CA LEU A 107 21.08 -6.34 2.79
C LEU A 107 20.57 -6.47 1.34
N TYR A 108 21.40 -7.03 0.47
CA TYR A 108 21.01 -7.39 -0.90
C TYR A 108 20.72 -8.90 -0.95
N PRO A 109 19.82 -9.41 -1.81
CA PRO A 109 19.57 -10.84 -1.91
C PRO A 109 20.88 -11.63 -2.05
N GLY A 110 20.99 -12.68 -1.24
CA GLY A 110 21.96 -13.75 -1.42
C GLY A 110 21.53 -14.74 -2.49
#